data_AF-A0AAU0R9M9-F1
#
_entry.id   AF-A0AAU0R9M9-F1
#
_cell.length_a   1.000
_cell.length_b   1.000
_cell.length_c   1.000
_cell.angle_alpha   90.00
_cell.angle_beta   90.00
_cell.angle_gamma   90.00
#
_symmetry.space_group_name_H-M   'P 1'
#
loop_
_entity.id
_entity.type
_entity.pdbx_description
1 polymer ?
#
loop_
_entity_poly.entity_id
_entity_poly.type
_entity_poly.pdbx_seq_one_letter_code
_entity_poly.pdbx_strand_id
1 'polypeptide(L)'
;MSMQIYSYGAFIRMVTNDSVLLIAKDQIKTVETVRDDTIKISFGEGTLGDLFIKLVDVTAPSGIVDIAALRDAVAHMLDYSNGYEELALNKQQLGIEQLIEIKQVLNLWHSTQQIDLNFQQLQVNALIAIGNRLLEEKENGQQLLTSMQDQTLSVKEQTVKISSLAEKVSDIKSGEDELLTKQDAIISLISAHSIMFTSMVEKLGVISTTDQSLLNKQDSLTGVLTDTKVITGQVQTTLADILNELKSQTNKLSTMDATLNDLRSQHASLINKQDTQNQLLTDIKQLLANTGSH
;
A
#
# COMPACT_ATOMS: atom_id res chain seq x y z
N MET A 1 81.30 108.18 25.91
CA MET A 1 80.18 107.37 26.44
C MET A 1 80.12 106.09 25.62
N SER A 2 79.60 104.97 26.11
CA SER A 2 79.44 103.77 25.27
C SER A 2 78.00 103.63 24.79
N MET A 3 77.83 103.41 23.49
CA MET A 3 76.57 103.22 22.79
C MET A 3 76.61 101.92 21.99
N GLN A 4 75.57 101.10 22.13
CA GLN A 4 75.40 99.86 21.38
C GLN A 4 74.14 99.96 20.53
N ILE A 5 74.22 99.60 19.25
CA ILE A 5 73.14 99.67 18.28
C ILE A 5 72.86 98.26 17.75
N TYR A 6 71.61 97.80 17.91
CA TYR A 6 71.16 96.47 17.49
C TYR A 6 69.88 96.53 16.66
N SER A 7 69.77 95.62 15.69
CA SER A 7 68.51 95.32 15.00
C SER A 7 67.63 94.43 15.89
N TYR A 8 66.38 94.82 16.12
CA TYR A 8 65.41 94.08 16.94
C TYR A 8 64.03 94.05 16.28
N GLY A 9 63.83 93.08 15.37
CA GLY A 9 62.59 92.94 14.60
C GLY A 9 62.26 94.21 13.81
N ALA A 10 61.09 94.79 14.06
CA ALA A 10 60.63 96.05 13.45
C ALA A 10 61.29 97.32 14.04
N PHE A 11 62.20 97.19 15.02
CA PHE A 11 62.81 98.32 15.74
C PHE A 11 64.35 98.28 15.67
N ILE A 12 65.00 99.44 15.76
CA ILE A 12 66.40 99.57 16.16
C ILE A 12 66.45 99.85 17.66
N ARG A 13 67.25 99.06 18.37
CA ARG A 13 67.50 99.22 19.79
C ARG A 13 68.87 99.86 20.00
N MET A 14 68.88 101.03 20.65
CA MET A 14 70.11 101.70 21.06
C MET A 14 70.22 101.65 22.58
N VAL A 15 71.36 101.20 23.07
CA VAL A 15 71.65 101.07 24.50
C VAL A 15 72.80 102.00 24.84
N THR A 16 72.54 102.95 25.73
CA THR A 16 73.55 103.78 26.38
C THR A 16 73.70 103.36 27.83
N ASN A 17 74.74 103.83 28.51
CA ASN A 17 75.04 103.44 29.89
C ASN A 17 73.85 103.64 30.86
N ASP A 18 72.98 104.62 30.60
CA ASP A 18 71.91 105.02 31.50
C ASP A 18 70.50 104.87 30.90
N SER A 19 70.36 104.46 29.63
CA SER A 19 69.05 104.34 28.98
C SER A 19 69.02 103.43 27.74
N VAL A 20 67.83 102.88 27.46
CA VAL A 20 67.54 102.13 26.23
C VAL A 20 66.54 102.92 25.40
N LEU A 21 66.89 103.21 24.16
CA LEU A 21 66.02 103.83 23.17
C LEU A 21 65.60 102.77 22.14
N LEU A 22 64.29 102.64 21.92
CA LEU A 22 63.71 101.80 20.88
C LEU A 22 63.07 102.70 19.83
N ILE A 23 63.54 102.58 18.59
CA ILE A 23 63.07 103.39 17.47
C ILE A 23 62.51 102.44 16.42
N ALA A 24 61.28 102.68 15.95
CA ALA A 24 60.71 101.87 14.90
C ALA A 24 61.44 102.13 13.57
N LYS A 25 61.77 101.08 12.83
CA LYS A 25 62.59 101.19 11.61
C LYS A 25 61.90 102.01 10.52
N ASP A 26 60.58 101.95 10.45
CA ASP A 26 59.71 102.71 9.56
C ASP A 26 59.74 104.23 9.81
N GLN A 27 60.09 104.65 11.03
CA GLN A 27 60.21 106.05 11.42
C GLN A 27 61.55 106.68 11.03
N ILE A 28 62.57 105.87 10.73
CA ILE A 28 63.89 106.35 10.29
C ILE A 28 63.85 106.59 8.78
N LYS A 29 64.10 107.82 8.35
CA LYS A 29 64.04 108.21 6.92
C LYS A 29 65.39 108.14 6.25
N THR A 30 66.41 108.68 6.90
CA THR A 30 67.76 108.73 6.36
C THR A 30 68.80 108.53 7.45
N VAL A 31 69.89 107.89 7.08
CA VAL A 31 71.11 107.79 7.90
C VAL A 31 72.23 108.36 7.06
N GLU A 32 72.77 109.51 7.46
CA GLU A 32 73.77 110.25 6.70
C GLU A 32 74.99 110.60 7.55
N THR A 33 76.13 110.80 6.87
CA THR A 33 77.36 111.26 7.52
C THR A 33 77.38 112.78 7.45
N VAL A 34 77.37 113.47 8.59
CA VAL A 34 77.31 114.95 8.64
C VAL A 34 78.67 115.58 8.94
N ARG A 35 79.56 114.85 9.60
CA ARG A 35 80.96 115.22 9.89
C ARG A 35 81.84 113.97 9.86
N ASP A 36 83.15 114.15 9.72
CA ASP A 36 84.14 113.07 9.61
C ASP A 36 84.07 112.02 10.74
N ASP A 37 83.47 112.36 11.89
CA ASP A 37 83.36 111.51 13.07
C ASP A 37 81.92 111.19 13.54
N THR A 38 80.88 111.68 12.83
CA THR A 38 79.48 111.65 13.32
C THR A 38 78.47 111.25 12.24
N ILE A 39 77.63 110.25 12.54
CA ILE A 39 76.42 109.95 11.76
C ILE A 39 75.22 110.68 12.34
N LYS A 40 74.31 111.08 11.46
CA LYS A 40 73.01 111.63 11.79
C LYS A 40 71.95 110.63 11.35
N ILE A 41 71.09 110.27 12.28
CA ILE A 41 69.88 109.49 12.01
C ILE A 41 68.72 110.48 12.05
N SER A 42 68.14 110.71 10.87
CA SER A 42 66.97 111.57 10.73
C SER A 42 65.69 110.76 10.79
N PHE A 43 64.83 111.18 11.69
CA PHE A 43 63.48 110.65 11.82
C PHE A 43 62.55 111.39 10.86
N GLY A 44 61.47 110.74 10.44
CA GLY A 44 60.40 111.41 9.70
C GLY A 44 59.69 112.48 10.55
N GLU A 45 58.63 113.09 10.01
CA GLU A 45 57.83 114.08 10.74
C GLU A 45 57.37 113.56 12.12
N GLY A 46 57.77 114.25 13.19
CA GLY A 46 57.49 113.86 14.57
C GLY A 46 58.18 114.77 15.60
N THR A 47 57.94 114.50 16.89
CA THR A 47 58.53 115.25 18.02
C THR A 47 59.95 114.83 18.39
N LEU A 48 60.47 113.76 17.77
CA LEU A 48 61.83 113.27 17.96
C LEU A 48 62.78 114.06 17.07
N GLY A 49 63.70 114.81 17.69
CA GLY A 49 64.76 115.52 16.97
C GLY A 49 65.80 114.55 16.40
N ASP A 50 66.52 115.01 15.38
CA ASP A 50 67.61 114.25 14.74
C ASP A 50 68.62 113.71 15.78
N LEU A 51 69.01 112.44 15.63
CA LEU A 51 69.97 111.81 16.54
C LEU A 51 71.37 111.85 15.94
N PHE A 52 72.32 112.37 16.70
CA PHE A 52 73.73 112.45 16.30
C PHE A 52 74.56 111.45 17.10
N ILE A 53 75.24 110.54 16.41
CA ILE A 53 76.04 109.48 17.02
C ILE A 53 77.48 109.60 16.53
N LYS A 54 78.42 109.75 17.47
CA LYS A 54 79.85 109.80 17.18
C LYS A 54 80.42 108.39 17.11
N LEU A 55 81.34 108.15 16.16
CA LEU A 55 81.97 106.84 15.99
C LEU A 55 82.70 106.36 17.25
N VAL A 56 83.40 107.26 17.95
CA VAL A 56 84.16 106.94 19.17
C VAL A 56 83.28 106.44 20.32
N ASP A 57 82.00 106.79 20.32
CA ASP A 57 81.06 106.38 21.34
C ASP A 57 80.42 105.02 21.04
N VAL A 58 80.55 104.49 19.81
CA VAL A 58 79.93 103.21 19.41
C VAL A 58 80.81 102.03 19.79
N THR A 59 80.30 101.18 20.68
CA THR A 59 80.96 99.93 21.10
C THR A 59 80.37 98.69 20.44
N ALA A 60 79.14 98.79 19.93
CA ALA A 60 78.51 97.79 19.06
C ALA A 60 77.67 98.49 17.98
N PRO A 61 77.79 98.13 16.68
CA PRO A 61 78.53 97.01 16.12
C PRO A 61 80.05 97.15 16.32
N SER A 62 80.72 96.06 16.68
CA SER A 62 82.17 96.06 16.92
C SER A 62 82.95 95.96 15.61
N GLY A 63 84.17 96.51 15.57
CA GLY A 63 85.06 96.42 14.41
C GLY A 63 84.82 97.44 13.30
N ILE A 64 84.02 98.47 13.58
CA ILE A 64 83.81 99.59 12.64
C ILE A 64 85.05 100.50 12.68
N VAL A 65 85.67 100.70 11.53
CA VAL A 65 86.96 101.42 11.38
C VAL A 65 86.75 102.87 10.92
N ASP A 66 85.65 103.15 10.22
CA ASP A 66 85.32 104.48 9.73
C ASP A 66 83.81 104.80 9.87
N ILE A 67 83.47 106.08 9.68
CA ILE A 67 82.10 106.57 9.86
C ILE A 67 81.15 106.07 8.75
N ALA A 68 81.68 105.76 7.57
CA ALA A 68 80.92 105.21 6.46
C ALA A 68 80.44 103.78 6.76
N ALA A 69 81.30 102.94 7.32
CA ALA A 69 80.92 101.60 7.76
C ALA A 69 79.88 101.63 8.89
N LEU A 70 79.91 102.63 9.78
CA LEU A 70 78.85 102.80 10.78
C LEU A 70 77.50 103.13 10.15
N ARG A 71 77.48 104.09 9.21
CA ARG A 71 76.27 104.46 8.46
C ARG A 71 75.69 103.25 7.73
N ASP A 72 76.53 102.51 7.02
CA ASP A 72 76.09 101.37 6.20
C ASP A 72 75.62 100.21 7.08
N ALA A 73 76.26 99.97 8.22
CA ALA A 73 75.80 98.97 9.19
C ALA A 73 74.41 99.31 9.75
N VAL A 74 74.16 100.58 10.10
CA VAL A 74 72.85 101.02 10.60
C VAL A 74 71.80 101.00 9.48
N ALA A 75 72.15 101.41 8.26
CA ALA A 75 71.25 101.34 7.09
C ALA A 75 70.85 99.90 6.77
N HIS A 76 71.80 98.97 6.79
CA HIS A 76 71.51 97.55 6.60
C HIS A 76 70.62 96.98 7.70
N MET A 77 70.60 97.55 8.91
CA MET A 77 69.65 97.14 9.95
C MET A 77 68.21 97.58 9.64
N LEU A 78 68.01 98.61 8.82
CA LEU A 78 66.69 99.11 8.40
C LEU A 78 66.05 98.26 7.30
N ASP A 79 66.84 97.70 6.38
CA ASP A 79 66.36 97.01 5.18
C ASP A 79 65.61 95.68 5.44
N TYR A 80 65.74 95.07 6.64
CA TYR A 80 65.15 93.76 6.96
C TYR A 80 63.80 93.84 7.70
N SER A 81 62.96 94.84 7.42
CA SER A 81 61.60 94.87 7.97
C SER A 81 60.64 93.94 7.19
N ASN A 82 60.18 92.86 7.85
CA ASN A 82 58.92 92.12 7.64
C ASN A 82 58.71 91.18 6.41
N GLY A 83 59.43 91.31 5.29
CA GLY A 83 59.10 90.52 4.08
C GLY A 83 59.35 89.00 4.14
N TYR A 84 60.37 88.55 4.87
CA TYR A 84 60.75 87.13 4.93
C TYR A 84 59.83 86.30 5.84
N GLU A 85 59.36 86.87 6.94
CA GLU A 85 58.48 86.18 7.90
C GLU A 85 57.07 86.00 7.31
N GLU A 86 56.54 87.02 6.64
CA GLU A 86 55.23 86.96 5.97
C GLU A 86 55.21 85.91 4.84
N LEU A 87 56.29 85.81 4.06
CA LEU A 87 56.42 84.79 3.01
C LEU A 87 56.49 83.37 3.60
N ALA A 88 57.17 83.19 4.73
CA ALA A 88 57.26 81.89 5.41
C ALA A 88 55.91 81.46 5.99
N LEU A 89 55.17 82.39 6.61
CA LEU A 89 53.84 82.15 7.14
C LEU A 89 52.83 81.79 6.04
N ASN A 90 52.86 82.49 4.90
CA ASN A 90 51.99 82.17 3.76
C ASN A 90 52.28 80.76 3.20
N LYS A 91 53.54 80.34 3.13
CA LYS A 91 53.89 78.96 2.72
C LYS A 91 53.39 77.91 3.70
N GLN A 92 53.47 78.19 5.00
CA GLN A 92 52.93 77.29 6.03
C GLN A 92 51.41 77.18 5.93
N GLN A 93 50.71 78.31 5.74
CA GLN A 93 49.26 78.34 5.56
C GLN A 93 48.82 77.50 4.36
N LEU A 94 49.50 77.65 3.21
CA LEU A 94 49.24 76.83 2.02
C LEU A 94 49.47 75.33 2.30
N GLY A 95 50.52 74.98 3.04
CA GLY A 95 50.79 73.59 3.44
C GLY A 95 49.70 73.01 4.35
N ILE A 96 49.16 73.81 5.27
CA ILE A 96 48.04 73.41 6.13
C ILE A 96 46.78 73.17 5.29
N GLU A 97 46.47 74.06 4.34
CA GLU A 97 45.31 73.92 3.45
C GLU A 97 45.40 72.62 2.62
N GLN A 98 46.56 72.32 2.05
CA GLN A 98 46.79 71.06 1.32
C GLN A 98 46.60 69.83 2.22
N LEU A 99 47.08 69.86 3.47
CA LEU A 99 46.90 68.76 4.42
C LEU A 99 45.42 68.58 4.81
N ILE A 100 44.66 69.67 4.91
CA ILE A 100 43.21 69.60 5.15
C ILE A 100 42.50 68.93 3.98
N GLU A 101 42.83 69.30 2.75
CA GLU A 101 42.27 68.67 1.55
C GLU A 101 42.60 67.17 1.49
N ILE A 102 43.86 66.80 1.71
CA ILE A 102 44.30 65.40 1.74
C ILE A 102 43.53 64.60 2.81
N LYS A 103 43.35 65.18 4.00
CA LYS A 103 42.58 64.54 5.08
C LYS A 103 41.12 64.32 4.70
N GLN A 104 40.48 65.29 4.04
CA GLN A 104 39.10 65.15 3.58
C GLN A 104 38.96 64.02 2.55
N VAL A 105 39.89 63.94 1.59
CA VAL A 105 39.92 62.85 0.59
C VAL A 105 40.13 61.49 1.25
N LEU A 106 41.06 61.39 2.22
CA LEU A 106 41.29 60.16 2.97
C LEU A 106 40.04 59.70 3.74
N ASN A 107 39.31 60.63 4.36
CA ASN A 107 38.06 60.31 5.06
C ASN A 107 36.98 59.80 4.09
N LEU A 108 36.83 60.42 2.92
CA LEU A 108 35.91 59.96 1.88
C LEU A 108 36.28 58.57 1.36
N TRP A 109 37.57 58.33 1.13
CA TRP A 109 38.07 57.02 0.71
C TRP A 109 37.78 55.94 1.76
N HIS A 110 38.07 56.24 3.04
CA HIS A 110 37.76 55.32 4.14
C HIS A 110 36.27 55.00 4.25
N SER A 111 35.40 56.02 4.12
CA SER A 111 33.95 55.82 4.15
C SER A 111 33.48 54.93 2.99
N THR A 112 34.05 55.11 1.79
CA THR A 112 33.70 54.29 0.62
C THR A 112 34.09 52.83 0.82
N GLN A 113 35.31 52.59 1.33
CA GLN A 113 35.78 51.24 1.65
C GLN A 113 34.92 50.56 2.71
N GLN A 114 34.46 51.29 3.73
CA GLN A 114 33.54 50.74 4.75
C GLN A 114 32.17 50.37 4.15
N ILE A 115 31.64 51.18 3.23
CA ILE A 115 30.39 50.85 2.52
C ILE A 115 30.57 49.57 1.69
N ASP A 116 31.67 49.45 0.95
CA ASP A 116 31.95 48.27 0.13
C ASP A 116 32.11 47.01 0.98
N LEU A 117 32.85 47.08 2.09
CA LEU A 117 33.01 45.96 3.03
C LEU A 117 31.67 45.54 3.65
N ASN A 118 30.85 46.49 4.06
CA ASN A 118 29.52 46.19 4.60
C ASN A 118 28.61 45.53 3.56
N PHE A 119 28.66 45.98 2.31
CA PHE A 119 27.92 45.37 1.21
C PHE A 119 28.39 43.94 0.93
N GLN A 120 29.71 43.72 0.87
CA GLN A 120 30.28 42.38 0.73
C GLN A 120 29.89 41.46 1.89
N GLN A 121 29.91 41.95 3.12
CA GLN A 121 29.48 41.17 4.29
C GLN A 121 28.00 40.78 4.21
N LEU A 122 27.13 41.69 3.74
CA LEU A 122 25.71 41.39 3.51
C LEU A 122 25.53 40.32 2.43
N GLN A 123 26.30 40.39 1.33
CA GLN A 123 26.28 39.37 0.29
C GLN A 123 26.73 37.99 0.82
N VAL A 124 27.80 37.94 1.61
CA VAL A 124 28.28 36.70 2.24
C VAL A 124 27.22 36.12 3.19
N ASN A 125 26.61 36.95 4.02
CA ASN A 125 25.54 36.51 4.92
C ASN A 125 24.34 35.95 4.15
N ALA A 126 23.95 36.58 3.04
CA ALA A 126 22.89 36.09 2.18
C ALA A 126 23.24 34.74 1.55
N LEU A 127 24.48 34.56 1.08
CA LEU A 127 24.96 33.29 0.52
C LEU A 127 24.96 32.18 1.57
N ILE A 128 25.36 32.47 2.82
CA ILE A 128 25.30 31.51 3.93
C ILE A 128 23.84 31.10 4.20
N ALA A 129 22.91 32.06 4.25
CA ALA A 129 21.49 31.77 4.47
C ALA A 129 20.89 30.91 3.35
N ILE A 130 21.24 31.20 2.08
CA ILE A 130 20.84 30.39 0.93
C ILE A 130 21.44 28.98 1.03
N GLY A 131 22.73 28.88 1.37
CA GLY A 131 23.42 27.60 1.53
C GLY A 131 22.78 26.70 2.57
N ASN A 132 22.45 27.26 3.75
CA ASN A 132 21.77 26.52 4.81
C ASN A 132 20.39 26.03 4.37
N ARG A 133 19.61 26.89 3.67
CA ARG A 133 18.28 26.51 3.18
C ARG A 133 18.34 25.42 2.10
N LEU A 134 19.33 25.46 1.22
CA LEU A 134 19.56 24.39 0.24
C LEU A 134 19.97 23.07 0.90
N LEU A 135 20.69 23.13 2.02
CA LEU A 135 21.05 21.94 2.80
C LEU A 135 19.81 21.30 3.44
N GLU A 136 18.95 22.10 4.07
CA GLU A 136 17.68 21.64 4.65
C GLU A 136 16.76 21.01 3.59
N GLU A 137 16.59 21.67 2.43
CA GLU A 137 15.80 21.13 1.32
C GLU A 137 16.37 19.80 0.79
N LYS A 138 17.71 19.68 0.72
CA LYS A 138 18.37 18.42 0.34
C LYS A 138 18.08 17.31 1.35
N GLU A 139 18.18 17.59 2.65
CA GLU A 139 17.90 16.61 3.70
C GLU A 139 16.43 16.17 3.69
N ASN A 140 15.50 17.12 3.55
CA ASN A 140 14.07 16.83 3.41
C ASN A 140 13.78 15.98 2.17
N GLY A 141 14.40 16.32 1.02
CA GLY A 141 14.29 15.53 -0.21
C GLY A 141 14.80 14.10 -0.05
N GLN A 142 15.92 13.91 0.67
CA GLN A 142 16.48 12.59 0.95
C GLN A 142 15.57 11.74 1.86
N GLN A 143 14.97 12.36 2.87
CA GLN A 143 14.00 11.70 3.75
C GLN A 143 12.74 11.27 2.98
N LEU A 144 12.21 12.16 2.13
CA LEU A 144 11.07 11.85 1.27
C LEU A 144 11.38 10.69 0.32
N LEU A 145 12.55 10.70 -0.31
CA LEU A 145 12.98 9.64 -1.23
C LEU A 145 13.06 8.29 -0.51
N THR A 146 13.62 8.26 0.70
CA THR A 146 13.71 7.05 1.52
C THR A 146 12.32 6.51 1.86
N SER A 147 11.41 7.39 2.31
CA SER A 147 10.01 7.02 2.61
C SER A 147 9.29 6.44 1.39
N MET A 148 9.44 7.07 0.21
CA MET A 148 8.86 6.56 -1.04
C MET A 148 9.43 5.20 -1.43
N GLN A 149 10.73 4.97 -1.18
CA GLN A 149 11.38 3.70 -1.45
C GLN A 149 10.85 2.58 -0.54
N ASP A 150 10.66 2.86 0.75
CA ASP A 150 10.05 1.93 1.71
C ASP A 150 8.60 1.60 1.34
N GLN A 151 7.80 2.60 0.94
CA GLN A 151 6.44 2.39 0.43
C GLN A 151 6.44 1.51 -0.81
N THR A 152 7.37 1.73 -1.75
CA THR A 152 7.50 0.93 -2.97
C THR A 152 7.83 -0.53 -2.65
N LEU A 153 8.73 -0.78 -1.69
CA LEU A 153 9.06 -2.12 -1.23
C LEU A 153 7.85 -2.81 -0.60
N SER A 154 7.11 -2.12 0.26
CA SER A 154 5.87 -2.64 0.88
C SER A 154 4.81 -3.00 -0.16
N VAL A 155 4.57 -2.13 -1.15
CA VAL A 155 3.64 -2.42 -2.25
C VAL A 155 4.09 -3.62 -3.08
N LYS A 156 5.40 -3.76 -3.32
CA LYS A 156 5.95 -4.93 -4.02
C LYS A 156 5.70 -6.22 -3.24
N GLU A 157 5.91 -6.22 -1.93
CA GLU A 157 5.60 -7.37 -1.07
C GLU A 157 4.11 -7.72 -1.08
N GLN A 158 3.23 -6.72 -1.02
CA GLN A 158 1.78 -6.92 -1.13
C GLN A 158 1.39 -7.51 -2.49
N THR A 159 2.00 -7.04 -3.57
CA THR A 159 1.76 -7.54 -4.93
C THR A 159 2.13 -9.02 -5.06
N VAL A 160 3.24 -9.44 -4.46
CA VAL A 160 3.63 -10.86 -4.41
C VAL A 160 2.61 -11.69 -3.63
N LYS A 161 2.14 -11.21 -2.49
CA LYS A 161 1.09 -11.88 -1.71
C LYS A 161 -0.19 -12.04 -2.51
N ILE A 162 -0.65 -10.98 -3.19
CA ILE A 162 -1.84 -11.01 -4.04
C ILE A 162 -1.68 -12.04 -5.17
N SER A 163 -0.50 -12.10 -5.79
CA SER A 163 -0.21 -13.08 -6.86
C SER A 163 -0.32 -14.52 -6.35
N SER A 164 0.20 -14.81 -5.15
CA SER A 164 0.05 -16.13 -4.51
C SER A 164 -1.40 -16.45 -4.15
N LEU A 165 -2.19 -15.46 -3.71
CA LEU A 165 -3.63 -15.66 -3.48
C LEU A 165 -4.36 -15.97 -4.78
N ALA A 166 -4.02 -15.30 -5.89
CA ALA A 166 -4.63 -15.55 -7.19
C ALA A 166 -4.38 -16.98 -7.67
N GLU A 167 -3.17 -17.53 -7.46
CA GLU A 167 -2.84 -18.92 -7.75
C GLU A 167 -3.71 -19.89 -6.92
N LYS A 168 -3.83 -19.67 -5.60
CA LYS A 168 -4.69 -20.49 -4.74
C LYS A 168 -6.17 -20.45 -5.15
N VAL A 169 -6.66 -19.30 -5.60
CA VAL A 169 -8.04 -19.17 -6.11
C VAL A 169 -8.22 -19.97 -7.40
N SER A 170 -7.21 -19.96 -8.28
CA SER A 170 -7.20 -20.79 -9.48
C SER A 170 -7.26 -22.29 -9.15
N ASP A 171 -6.49 -22.73 -8.14
CA ASP A 171 -6.49 -24.13 -7.68
C ASP A 171 -7.87 -24.54 -7.13
N ILE A 172 -8.49 -23.68 -6.30
CA ILE A 172 -9.84 -23.90 -5.77
C ILE A 172 -10.84 -24.05 -6.91
N LYS A 173 -10.79 -23.16 -7.91
CA LYS A 173 -11.69 -23.20 -9.06
C LYS A 173 -11.53 -24.51 -9.85
N SER A 174 -10.29 -24.93 -10.09
CA SER A 174 -10.03 -26.22 -10.76
C SER A 174 -10.57 -27.40 -9.96
N GLY A 175 -10.45 -27.38 -8.63
CA GLY A 175 -10.99 -28.42 -7.77
C GLY A 175 -12.52 -28.45 -7.75
N GLU A 176 -13.16 -27.28 -7.81
CA GLU A 176 -14.63 -27.15 -7.92
C GLU A 176 -15.14 -27.72 -9.26
N ASP A 177 -14.48 -27.40 -10.37
CA ASP A 177 -14.82 -27.93 -11.70
C ASP A 177 -14.72 -29.47 -11.76
N GLU A 178 -13.71 -30.05 -11.10
CA GLU A 178 -13.57 -31.52 -10.98
C GLU A 178 -14.70 -32.13 -10.15
N LEU A 179 -15.08 -31.47 -9.04
CA LEU A 179 -16.15 -31.95 -8.17
C LEU A 179 -17.52 -31.89 -8.85
N LEU A 180 -17.80 -30.81 -9.60
CA LEU A 180 -19.01 -30.70 -10.43
C LEU A 180 -19.07 -31.80 -11.49
N THR A 181 -17.95 -32.08 -12.16
CA THR A 181 -17.87 -33.17 -13.15
C THR A 181 -18.19 -34.53 -12.52
N LYS A 182 -17.66 -34.81 -11.32
CA LYS A 182 -17.96 -36.04 -10.56
C LYS A 182 -19.43 -36.09 -10.15
N GLN A 183 -20.00 -34.97 -9.74
CA GLN A 183 -21.42 -34.87 -9.38
C GLN A 183 -22.32 -35.17 -10.58
N ASP A 184 -22.02 -34.62 -11.76
CA ASP A 184 -22.76 -34.91 -13.00
C ASP A 184 -22.70 -36.39 -13.38
N ALA A 185 -21.53 -37.03 -13.22
CA ALA A 185 -21.39 -38.46 -13.44
C ALA A 185 -22.25 -39.29 -12.48
N ILE A 186 -22.32 -38.90 -11.20
CA ILE A 186 -23.18 -39.55 -10.20
C ILE A 186 -24.67 -39.36 -10.55
N ILE A 187 -25.08 -38.14 -10.93
CA ILE A 187 -26.46 -37.85 -11.34
C ILE A 187 -26.86 -38.71 -12.55
N SER A 188 -25.95 -38.88 -13.52
CA SER A 188 -26.16 -39.74 -14.68
C SER A 188 -26.35 -41.21 -14.27
N LEU A 189 -25.51 -41.72 -13.36
CA LEU A 189 -25.63 -43.09 -12.84
C LEU A 189 -26.94 -43.31 -12.08
N ILE A 190 -27.34 -42.36 -11.22
CA ILE A 190 -28.62 -42.41 -10.51
C ILE A 190 -29.78 -42.44 -11.50
N SER A 191 -29.72 -41.61 -12.55
CA SER A 191 -30.76 -41.58 -13.59
C SER A 191 -30.86 -42.93 -14.32
N ALA A 192 -29.71 -43.54 -14.67
CA ALA A 192 -29.69 -44.87 -15.29
C ALA A 192 -30.28 -45.95 -14.36
N HIS A 193 -29.93 -45.94 -13.07
CA HIS A 193 -30.52 -46.85 -12.09
C HIS A 193 -32.02 -46.62 -11.90
N SER A 194 -32.48 -45.37 -11.90
CA SER A 194 -33.91 -45.06 -11.80
C SER A 194 -34.70 -45.65 -12.98
N ILE A 195 -34.17 -45.56 -14.20
CA ILE A 195 -34.78 -46.20 -15.38
C ILE A 195 -34.84 -47.72 -15.22
N MET A 196 -33.75 -48.35 -14.76
CA MET A 196 -33.74 -49.80 -14.51
C MET A 196 -34.77 -50.22 -13.47
N PHE A 197 -34.89 -49.46 -12.37
CA PHE A 197 -35.86 -49.73 -11.31
C PHE A 197 -37.29 -49.62 -11.83
N THR A 198 -37.61 -48.57 -12.60
CA THR A 198 -38.93 -48.42 -13.24
C THR A 198 -39.26 -49.63 -14.12
N SER A 199 -38.33 -50.09 -14.96
CA SER A 199 -38.53 -51.29 -15.79
C SER A 199 -38.74 -52.56 -14.96
N MET A 200 -38.02 -52.70 -13.83
CA MET A 200 -38.22 -53.84 -12.92
C MET A 200 -39.61 -53.81 -12.28
N VAL A 201 -40.09 -52.65 -11.85
CA VAL A 201 -41.44 -52.47 -11.30
C VAL A 201 -42.51 -52.82 -12.34
N GLU A 202 -42.34 -52.38 -13.59
CA GLU A 202 -43.26 -52.75 -14.69
C GLU A 202 -43.31 -54.28 -14.91
N LYS A 203 -42.15 -54.96 -14.93
CA LYS A 203 -42.09 -56.42 -15.05
C LYS A 203 -42.75 -57.14 -13.89
N LEU A 204 -42.55 -56.66 -12.65
CA LEU A 204 -43.24 -57.20 -11.48
C LEU A 204 -44.76 -57.03 -11.58
N GLY A 205 -45.23 -55.91 -12.13
CA GLY A 205 -46.64 -55.70 -12.44
C GLY A 205 -47.19 -56.76 -13.41
N VAL A 206 -46.47 -57.05 -14.49
CA VAL A 206 -46.86 -58.10 -15.46
C VAL A 206 -46.91 -59.48 -14.79
N ILE A 207 -45.91 -59.83 -13.97
CA ILE A 207 -45.89 -61.10 -13.22
C ILE A 207 -47.11 -61.20 -12.30
N SER A 208 -47.40 -60.16 -11.53
CA SER A 208 -48.55 -60.12 -10.62
C SER A 208 -49.88 -60.35 -11.36
N THR A 209 -50.08 -59.70 -12.52
CA THR A 209 -51.29 -59.94 -13.33
C THR A 209 -51.37 -61.36 -13.89
N THR A 210 -50.23 -61.96 -14.24
CA THR A 210 -50.16 -63.34 -14.75
C THR A 210 -50.48 -64.34 -13.65
N ASP A 211 -49.88 -64.18 -12.46
CA ASP A 211 -50.14 -65.01 -11.29
C ASP A 211 -51.61 -64.96 -10.89
N GLN A 212 -52.23 -63.77 -10.90
CA GLN A 212 -53.67 -63.63 -10.64
C GLN A 212 -54.52 -64.39 -11.67
N SER A 213 -54.14 -64.34 -12.95
CA SER A 213 -54.84 -65.12 -13.99
C SER A 213 -54.68 -66.63 -13.80
N LEU A 214 -53.50 -67.10 -13.38
CA LEU A 214 -53.26 -68.52 -13.12
C LEU A 214 -54.06 -69.00 -11.90
N LEU A 215 -54.13 -68.18 -10.84
CA LEU A 215 -54.92 -68.48 -9.64
C LEU A 215 -56.40 -68.63 -10.00
N ASN A 216 -56.96 -67.69 -10.78
CA ASN A 216 -58.35 -67.79 -11.24
C ASN A 216 -58.62 -69.07 -12.07
N LYS A 217 -57.66 -69.49 -12.90
CA LYS A 217 -57.75 -70.76 -13.65
C LYS A 217 -57.70 -71.98 -12.72
N GLN A 218 -56.85 -71.94 -11.70
CA GLN A 218 -56.75 -73.01 -10.71
C GLN A 218 -58.04 -73.16 -9.90
N ASP A 219 -58.69 -72.05 -9.51
CA ASP A 219 -59.98 -72.06 -8.83
C ASP A 219 -61.06 -72.70 -9.72
N SER A 220 -61.09 -72.33 -11.01
CA SER A 220 -62.00 -72.93 -11.99
C SER A 220 -61.77 -74.45 -12.14
N LEU A 221 -60.52 -74.89 -12.27
CA LEU A 221 -60.15 -76.31 -12.32
C LEU A 221 -60.54 -77.06 -11.04
N THR A 222 -60.38 -76.42 -9.88
CA THR A 222 -60.78 -76.99 -8.58
C THR A 222 -62.30 -77.18 -8.51
N GLY A 223 -63.07 -76.25 -9.06
CA GLY A 223 -64.51 -76.39 -9.25
C GLY A 223 -64.86 -77.60 -10.11
N VAL A 224 -64.27 -77.72 -11.30
CA VAL A 224 -64.48 -78.87 -12.21
C VAL A 224 -64.12 -80.20 -11.56
N LEU A 225 -63.03 -80.26 -10.78
CA LEU A 225 -62.64 -81.46 -10.05
C LEU A 225 -63.67 -81.84 -8.99
N THR A 226 -64.23 -80.85 -8.29
CA THR A 226 -65.29 -81.05 -7.31
C THR A 226 -66.54 -81.63 -7.98
N ASP A 227 -66.97 -81.04 -9.10
CA ASP A 227 -68.10 -81.55 -9.88
C ASP A 227 -67.85 -82.99 -10.36
N THR A 228 -66.63 -83.27 -10.84
CA THR A 228 -66.23 -84.61 -11.28
C THR A 228 -66.30 -85.63 -10.14
N LYS A 229 -65.87 -85.25 -8.93
CA LYS A 229 -66.00 -86.11 -7.74
C LYS A 229 -67.45 -86.39 -7.39
N VAL A 230 -68.31 -85.37 -7.45
CA VAL A 230 -69.76 -85.52 -7.19
C VAL A 230 -70.38 -86.49 -8.21
N ILE A 231 -70.12 -86.28 -9.51
CA ILE A 231 -70.63 -87.15 -10.58
C ILE A 231 -70.11 -88.58 -10.40
N THR A 232 -68.82 -88.75 -10.10
CA THR A 232 -68.23 -90.08 -9.86
C THR A 232 -68.90 -90.79 -8.69
N GLY A 233 -69.16 -90.06 -7.59
CA GLY A 233 -69.92 -90.59 -6.45
C GLY A 233 -71.33 -91.00 -6.82
N GLN A 234 -72.05 -90.19 -7.61
CA GLN A 234 -73.39 -90.52 -8.13
C GLN A 234 -73.36 -91.78 -9.02
N VAL A 235 -72.36 -91.91 -9.89
CA VAL A 235 -72.15 -93.11 -10.73
C VAL A 235 -71.89 -94.34 -9.86
N GLN A 236 -71.04 -94.24 -8.83
CA GLN A 236 -70.78 -95.33 -7.89
C GLN A 236 -72.04 -95.79 -7.16
N THR A 237 -72.85 -94.86 -6.64
CA THR A 237 -74.15 -95.18 -6.02
C THR A 237 -75.08 -95.88 -7.00
N THR A 238 -75.20 -95.35 -8.22
CA THR A 238 -76.04 -95.95 -9.27
C THR A 238 -75.59 -97.36 -9.62
N LEU A 239 -74.28 -97.61 -9.76
CA LEU A 239 -73.74 -98.94 -10.00
C LEU A 239 -74.03 -99.89 -8.83
N ALA A 240 -73.91 -99.42 -7.59
CA ALA A 240 -74.21 -100.21 -6.41
C ALA A 240 -75.69 -100.61 -6.35
N ASP A 241 -76.60 -99.68 -6.69
CA ASP A 241 -78.04 -99.95 -6.79
C ASP A 241 -78.35 -100.99 -7.88
N ILE A 242 -77.77 -100.83 -9.07
CA ILE A 242 -77.89 -101.82 -10.17
C ILE A 242 -77.39 -103.20 -9.69
N LEU A 243 -76.24 -103.27 -9.02
CA LEU A 243 -75.68 -104.53 -8.54
C LEU A 243 -76.58 -105.20 -7.50
N ASN A 244 -77.16 -104.42 -6.58
CA ASN A 244 -78.09 -104.94 -5.56
C ASN A 244 -79.38 -105.47 -6.19
N GLU A 245 -79.94 -104.77 -7.19
CA GLU A 245 -81.09 -105.25 -7.95
C GLU A 245 -80.76 -106.55 -8.71
N LEU A 246 -79.58 -106.64 -9.31
CA LEU A 246 -79.13 -107.84 -10.02
C LEU A 246 -78.99 -109.06 -9.09
N LYS A 247 -78.46 -108.84 -7.87
CA LYS A 247 -78.43 -109.88 -6.80
C LYS A 247 -79.84 -110.30 -6.38
N SER A 248 -80.76 -109.34 -6.22
CA SER A 248 -82.16 -109.61 -5.90
C SER A 248 -82.83 -110.48 -6.98
N GLN A 249 -82.63 -110.13 -8.25
CA GLN A 249 -83.13 -110.93 -9.39
C GLN A 249 -82.52 -112.34 -9.41
N THR A 250 -81.22 -112.47 -9.13
CA THR A 250 -80.54 -113.78 -9.03
C THR A 250 -81.16 -114.65 -7.94
N ASN A 251 -81.48 -114.08 -6.77
CA ASN A 251 -82.13 -114.81 -5.68
C ASN A 251 -83.54 -115.28 -6.06
N LYS A 252 -84.32 -114.44 -6.76
CA LYS A 252 -85.65 -114.85 -7.29
C LYS A 252 -85.53 -116.01 -8.27
N LEU A 253 -84.52 -115.97 -9.15
CA LEU A 253 -84.26 -117.05 -10.11
C LEU A 253 -83.93 -118.37 -9.40
N SER A 254 -83.09 -118.32 -8.35
CA SER A 254 -82.77 -119.51 -7.54
C SER A 254 -83.99 -120.09 -6.82
N THR A 255 -84.93 -119.25 -6.36
CA THR A 255 -86.18 -119.73 -5.76
C THR A 255 -87.10 -120.36 -6.81
N MET A 256 -87.14 -119.80 -8.03
CA MET A 256 -87.83 -120.43 -9.15
C MET A 256 -87.24 -121.79 -9.50
N ASP A 257 -85.91 -121.94 -9.53
CA ASP A 257 -85.24 -123.22 -9.74
C ASP A 257 -85.57 -124.25 -8.65
N ALA A 258 -85.60 -123.83 -7.38
CA ALA A 258 -86.00 -124.70 -6.27
C ALA A 258 -87.46 -125.18 -6.44
N THR A 259 -88.37 -124.27 -6.81
CA THR A 259 -89.78 -124.58 -7.07
C THR A 259 -89.94 -125.55 -8.26
N LEU A 260 -89.13 -125.37 -9.31
CA LEU A 260 -89.11 -126.25 -10.48
C LEU A 260 -88.62 -127.66 -10.10
N ASN A 261 -87.61 -127.78 -9.24
CA ASN A 261 -87.12 -129.07 -8.77
C ASN A 261 -88.14 -129.78 -7.88
N ASP A 262 -88.87 -129.05 -7.04
CA ASP A 262 -89.97 -129.61 -6.24
C ASP A 262 -91.10 -130.13 -7.14
N LEU A 263 -91.49 -129.38 -8.17
CA LEU A 263 -92.46 -129.83 -9.18
C LEU A 263 -91.98 -131.10 -9.90
N ARG A 264 -90.69 -131.21 -10.26
CA ARG A 264 -90.10 -132.42 -10.83
C ARG A 264 -90.17 -133.62 -9.87
N SER A 265 -89.88 -133.40 -8.58
CA SER A 265 -89.97 -134.43 -7.55
C SER A 265 -91.41 -134.92 -7.33
N GLN A 266 -92.37 -133.99 -7.27
CA GLN A 266 -93.80 -134.32 -7.21
C GLN A 266 -94.24 -135.12 -8.44
N HIS A 267 -93.79 -134.72 -9.64
CA HIS A 267 -94.10 -135.45 -10.87
C HIS A 267 -93.55 -136.89 -10.86
N ALA A 268 -92.31 -137.10 -10.39
CA ALA A 268 -91.71 -138.43 -10.25
C ALA A 268 -92.48 -139.31 -9.25
N SER A 269 -92.95 -138.74 -8.13
CA SER A 269 -93.82 -139.45 -7.18
C SER A 269 -95.14 -139.88 -7.80
N LEU A 270 -95.73 -139.03 -8.65
CA LEU A 270 -96.96 -139.35 -9.38
C LEU A 270 -96.76 -140.52 -10.36
N ILE A 271 -95.63 -140.53 -11.09
CA ILE A 271 -95.25 -141.62 -12.00
C ILE A 271 -95.11 -142.94 -11.22
N ASN A 272 -94.39 -142.94 -10.09
CA ASN A 272 -94.24 -144.15 -9.28
C ASN A 272 -95.59 -144.70 -8.77
N LYS A 273 -96.53 -143.81 -8.40
CA LYS A 273 -97.91 -144.21 -8.04
C LYS A 273 -98.63 -144.86 -9.22
N GLN A 274 -98.49 -144.28 -10.41
CA GLN A 274 -99.07 -144.81 -11.64
C GLN A 274 -98.48 -146.18 -12.00
N ASP A 275 -97.16 -146.36 -11.86
CA ASP A 275 -96.49 -147.65 -12.08
C ASP A 275 -96.95 -148.71 -11.07
N THR A 276 -97.13 -148.34 -9.81
CA THR A 276 -97.68 -149.24 -8.77
C THR A 276 -99.12 -149.66 -9.11
N GLN A 277 -99.95 -148.74 -9.59
CA GLN A 277 -101.31 -149.06 -10.05
C GLN A 277 -101.31 -149.97 -11.30
N ASN A 278 -100.39 -149.75 -12.24
CA ASN A 278 -100.21 -150.62 -13.41
C ASN A 278 -99.74 -152.03 -13.01
N GLN A 279 -98.87 -152.15 -12.01
CA GLN A 279 -98.45 -153.45 -11.46
C GLN A 279 -99.61 -154.17 -10.79
N LEU A 280 -100.41 -153.47 -9.98
CA LEU A 280 -101.62 -154.03 -9.37
C LEU A 280 -102.63 -154.51 -10.42
N LEU A 281 -102.79 -153.76 -11.52
CA LEU A 281 -103.63 -154.17 -12.66
C LEU A 281 -103.08 -155.41 -13.36
N THR A 282 -101.75 -155.55 -13.42
CA THR A 282 -101.06 -156.72 -13.99
C THR A 282 -101.24 -157.95 -13.09
N ASP A 283 -101.08 -157.79 -11.77
CA ASP A 283 -101.25 -158.88 -10.79
C ASP A 283 -102.72 -159.37 -10.74
N ILE A 284 -103.70 -158.46 -10.84
CA ILE A 284 -105.13 -158.82 -10.96
C ILE A 284 -105.38 -159.62 -12.24
N LYS A 285 -104.79 -159.22 -13.37
CA LYS A 285 -104.88 -160.00 -14.63
C LYS A 285 -104.28 -161.40 -14.48
N GLN A 286 -103.19 -161.54 -13.71
CA GLN A 286 -102.52 -162.82 -13.46
C GLN A 286 -103.34 -163.74 -12.54
N LEU A 287 -104.00 -163.19 -11.51
CA LEU A 287 -104.92 -163.92 -10.62
C LEU A 287 -106.19 -164.40 -11.34
N LEU A 288 -106.70 -163.65 -12.34
CA LEU A 288 -107.84 -164.05 -13.17
C LEU A 288 -107.49 -165.13 -14.21
N ALA A 289 -106.21 -165.34 -14.53
CA ALA A 289 -105.77 -166.34 -15.50
C ALA A 289 -105.60 -167.76 -14.92
N ASN A 290 -105.44 -167.89 -13.58
CA ASN A 290 -105.17 -169.18 -12.92
C ASN A 290 -106.42 -169.91 -12.40
N THR A 291 -107.64 -169.39 -12.61
CA THR A 291 -108.90 -169.97 -12.13
C THR A 291 -109.66 -170.82 -13.16
N GLY A 292 -109.00 -171.32 -14.22
CA GLY A 292 -109.66 -172.18 -15.20
C GLY A 292 -108.74 -173.16 -15.93
N SER A 293 -108.44 -174.31 -15.32
CA SER A 293 -107.99 -175.58 -15.94
C SER A 293 -107.91 -176.67 -14.86
N HIS A 294 -108.39 -177.88 -15.21
CA HIS A 294 -108.55 -179.12 -14.44
C HIS A 294 -107.53 -179.46 -13.34
#